data_AF-A0A8I0HCB7-F1
#
_entry.id   AF-A0A8I0HCB7-F1
#
_cell.length_a   1.000
_cell.length_b   1.000
_cell.length_c   1.000
_cell.angle_alpha   90.00
_cell.angle_beta   90.00
_cell.angle_gamma   90.00
#
_symmetry.space_group_name_H-M   'P 1'
#
loop_
_entity.id
_entity.type
_entity.pdbx_description
1 polymer ?
#
loop_
_entity_poly.entity_id
_entity_poly.type
_entity_poly.pdbx_seq_one_letter_code
_entity_poly.pdbx_strand_id
1 'polypeptide(L)'
;ISAYSLIVEPVTPFAEQKLDLPDEDTEREMYARTAEILAEYGFFQYEISNYAKPGFACRHNIGYWKRTDYLGFGPSAASLFGNRRWTNTA
;
A
#
# COMPACT_ATOMS: atom_id res chain seq x y z
N ILE A 1 -7.66 6.34 -2.51
CA ILE A 1 -8.05 5.34 -1.48
C ILE A 1 -6.93 4.33 -1.40
N SER A 2 -6.56 3.96 -0.17
CA SER A 2 -5.59 2.90 0.10
C SER A 2 -6.33 1.78 0.84
N ALA A 3 -6.30 0.58 0.30
CA ALA A 3 -7.01 -0.59 0.81
C ALA A 3 -6.02 -1.75 0.94
N TYR A 4 -5.87 -2.25 2.16
CA TYR A 4 -4.94 -3.33 2.51
C TYR A 4 -5.71 -4.45 3.19
N SER A 5 -5.31 -5.69 2.91
CA SER A 5 -5.62 -6.83 3.77
C SER A 5 -4.98 -6.61 5.14
N LEU A 6 -5.71 -6.96 6.20
CA LEU A 6 -5.20 -6.86 7.56
C LEU A 6 -4.20 -8.00 7.81
N ILE A 7 -2.97 -7.66 8.17
CA ILE A 7 -1.98 -8.61 8.64
C ILE A 7 -1.86 -8.45 10.16
N VAL A 8 -2.11 -9.52 10.91
CA VAL A 8 -1.96 -9.52 12.37
C VAL A 8 -0.51 -9.82 12.73
N GLU A 9 0.21 -8.78 13.12
CA GLU A 9 1.61 -8.90 13.55
C GLU A 9 1.70 -9.29 15.04
N PRO A 10 2.58 -10.22 15.44
CA PRO A 10 2.64 -10.77 16.81
C PRO A 10 2.84 -9.73 17.92
N VAL A 11 3.44 -8.58 17.59
CA VAL A 11 3.79 -7.51 18.54
C VAL A 11 2.73 -6.39 18.59
N THR A 12 1.54 -6.63 18.04
CA THR A 12 0.46 -5.63 17.99
C THR A 12 -0.67 -5.99 18.94
N PRO A 13 -1.47 -5.01 19.41
CA PRO A 13 -2.65 -5.28 20.24
C PRO A 13 -3.67 -6.22 19.59
N PHE A 14 -3.66 -6.38 18.27
CA PHE A 14 -4.52 -7.34 17.58
C PHE A 14 -4.11 -8.79 17.82
N ALA A 15 -2.83 -9.07 18.09
CA ALA A 15 -2.35 -10.42 18.39
C ALA A 15 -2.90 -10.94 19.74
N GLU A 16 -3.27 -10.04 20.66
CA GLU A 16 -3.85 -10.39 21.96
C GLU A 16 -5.37 -10.62 21.89
N GLN A 17 -6.01 -10.26 20.78
CA GLN A 17 -7.45 -10.31 20.60
C GLN A 17 -7.86 -11.58 19.85
N LYS A 18 -9.02 -12.13 20.21
CA LYS A 18 -9.67 -13.15 19.38
C LYS A 18 -10.45 -12.46 18.27
N LEU A 19 -9.87 -12.42 17.08
CA LEU A 19 -10.49 -11.83 15.89
C LEU A 19 -11.23 -12.89 15.08
N ASP A 20 -12.37 -12.51 14.53
CA ASP A 20 -13.12 -13.31 13.54
C ASP A 20 -12.70 -12.83 12.15
N LEU A 21 -11.61 -13.41 11.64
CA LEU A 21 -11.04 -13.03 10.35
C LEU A 21 -11.58 -13.92 9.23
N PRO A 22 -11.80 -13.38 8.02
CA PRO A 22 -12.13 -14.20 6.87
C PRO A 22 -11.00 -15.18 6.55
N ASP A 23 -11.34 -16.28 5.89
CA ASP A 23 -10.34 -17.14 5.26
C ASP A 23 -9.73 -16.48 4.01
N GLU A 24 -8.68 -17.10 3.46
CA GLU A 24 -7.92 -16.54 2.34
C GLU A 24 -8.76 -16.39 1.06
N ASP A 25 -9.65 -17.35 0.79
CA ASP A 25 -10.50 -17.31 -0.39
C ASP A 25 -11.52 -16.17 -0.29
N THR A 26 -12.14 -16.00 0.88
CA THR A 26 -13.04 -14.89 1.19
C THR A 26 -12.30 -13.55 1.08
N GLU A 27 -11.08 -13.44 1.61
CA GLU A 27 -10.27 -12.21 1.49
C GLU A 27 -9.97 -11.87 0.02
N ARG A 28 -9.63 -12.88 -0.80
CA ARG A 28 -9.38 -12.70 -2.23
C ARG A 28 -10.61 -12.20 -2.97
N GLU A 29 -11.79 -12.72 -2.64
CA GLU A 29 -13.07 -12.23 -3.16
C GLU A 29 -13.33 -10.80 -2.72
N MET A 30 -13.10 -10.46 -1.44
CA MET A 30 -13.24 -9.10 -0.93
C MET A 30 -12.33 -8.11 -1.67
N TYR A 31 -11.10 -8.51 -1.99
CA TYR A 31 -10.18 -7.68 -2.77
C TYR A 31 -10.71 -7.41 -4.19
N ALA A 32 -11.19 -8.44 -4.89
CA ALA A 32 -11.79 -8.29 -6.22
C ALA A 32 -13.04 -7.39 -6.18
N ARG A 33 -13.94 -7.64 -5.20
CA ARG A 33 -15.16 -6.84 -4.99
C ARG A 33 -14.84 -5.39 -4.64
N THR A 34 -13.77 -5.13 -3.90
CA THR A 34 -13.32 -3.78 -3.60
C THR A 34 -12.99 -3.02 -4.88
N ALA A 35 -12.27 -3.65 -5.83
CA ALA A 35 -11.96 -3.03 -7.11
C ALA A 35 -13.21 -2.73 -7.95
N GLU A 36 -14.16 -3.67 -8.02
CA GLU A 36 -15.45 -3.51 -8.71
C GLU A 36 -16.23 -2.31 -8.16
N ILE A 37 -16.45 -2.29 -6.84
CA ILE A 37 -17.20 -1.23 -6.17
C ILE A 37 -16.51 0.12 -6.40
N LEU A 38 -15.20 0.20 -6.21
CA LEU A 38 -14.47 1.46 -6.38
C LEU A 38 -14.52 1.99 -7.82
N ALA A 39 -14.51 1.10 -8.82
CA ALA A 39 -14.63 1.47 -10.22
C ALA A 39 -16.00 2.11 -10.53
N GLU A 40 -17.08 1.66 -9.90
CA GLU A 40 -18.42 2.29 -10.03
C GLU A 40 -18.41 3.76 -9.57
N TYR A 41 -17.55 4.11 -8.61
CA TYR A 41 -17.35 5.49 -8.15
C TYR A 41 -16.21 6.24 -8.87
N GLY A 42 -15.65 5.65 -9.94
CA GLY A 42 -14.60 6.22 -10.78
C GLY A 42 -13.20 6.18 -10.17
N PHE A 43 -12.98 5.34 -9.16
CA PHE A 43 -11.64 5.07 -8.61
C PHE A 43 -11.07 3.81 -9.23
N PHE A 44 -9.89 3.92 -9.82
CA PHE A 44 -9.23 2.80 -10.48
C PHE A 44 -7.92 2.47 -9.78
N GLN A 45 -7.62 1.17 -9.73
CA GLN A 45 -6.37 0.68 -9.16
C GLN A 45 -5.19 1.17 -9.99
N TYR A 46 -4.22 1.82 -9.35
CA TYR A 46 -2.99 2.29 -10.03
C TYR A 46 -1.71 1.62 -9.47
N GLU A 47 -1.84 0.89 -8.36
CA GLU A 47 -0.84 0.01 -7.77
C GLU A 47 -1.54 -0.98 -6.81
N ILE A 48 -0.80 -1.95 -6.26
CA ILE A 48 -1.31 -3.10 -5.49
C ILE A 48 -2.43 -2.74 -4.51
N SER A 49 -2.28 -1.69 -3.71
CA SER A 49 -3.23 -1.36 -2.64
C SER A 49 -3.94 -0.02 -2.84
N ASN A 50 -3.58 0.75 -3.87
CA ASN A 50 -4.13 2.09 -4.03
C ASN A 50 -4.95 2.30 -5.30
N TYR A 51 -6.00 3.10 -5.09
CA TYR A 51 -7.00 3.49 -6.07
C TYR A 51 -7.10 5.01 -6.13
N ALA A 52 -7.24 5.56 -7.33
CA ALA A 52 -7.42 7.00 -7.53
C ALA A 52 -8.33 7.26 -8.72
N LYS A 53 -8.94 8.46 -8.75
CA LYS A 53 -9.56 8.97 -9.96
C LYS A 53 -8.49 9.27 -11.01
N PRO A 54 -8.83 9.27 -12.32
CA PRO A 54 -7.90 9.66 -13.37
C PRO A 54 -7.24 11.01 -13.07
N GLY A 55 -5.90 11.08 -13.18
CA GLY A 55 -5.12 12.28 -12.88
C GLY A 55 -4.73 12.49 -11.41
N PHE A 56 -5.26 11.69 -10.48
CA PHE A 56 -5.02 11.84 -9.03
C PHE A 56 -4.17 10.71 -8.43
N ALA A 57 -3.52 9.90 -9.25
CA ALA A 57 -2.63 8.85 -8.76
C ALA A 57 -1.39 9.46 -8.06
N CYS A 58 -0.97 8.86 -6.95
CA CYS A 58 0.14 9.38 -6.16
C CYS A 58 1.46 9.26 -6.94
N ARG A 59 2.05 10.42 -7.27
CA ARG A 59 3.34 10.49 -7.97
C ARG A 59 4.47 9.80 -7.21
N HIS A 60 4.47 9.89 -5.88
CA HIS A 60 5.49 9.27 -5.04
C HIS A 60 5.41 7.74 -5.08
N ASN A 61 4.21 7.17 -4.93
CA ASN A 61 3.99 5.73 -5.04
C ASN A 61 4.38 5.19 -6.42
N ILE A 62 3.94 5.86 -7.49
CA ILE A 62 4.33 5.50 -8.85
C ILE A 62 5.85 5.61 -9.03
N GLY A 63 6.49 6.60 -8.43
CA GLY A 63 7.93 6.78 -8.43
C GLY A 63 8.68 5.56 -7.87
N TYR A 64 8.17 4.95 -6.79
CA TYR A 64 8.75 3.70 -6.25
C TYR A 64 8.71 2.56 -7.27
N TRP A 65 7.56 2.33 -7.92
CA TRP A 65 7.39 1.28 -8.94
C TRP A 65 8.27 1.52 -10.16
N LYS A 66 8.40 2.77 -10.58
CA LYS A 66 9.24 3.18 -11.72
C LYS A 66 10.71 3.34 -11.37
N ARG A 67 11.08 3.14 -10.10
CA ARG A 67 12.43 3.38 -9.58
C ARG A 67 12.95 4.78 -9.94
N THR A 68 12.09 5.79 -9.91
CA THR A 68 12.49 7.18 -10.08
C THR A 68 13.37 7.59 -8.89
N ASP A 69 14.40 8.38 -9.16
CA ASP A 69 15.28 8.89 -8.12
C ASP A 69 14.53 9.78 -7.12
N TYR A 70 14.77 9.58 -5.83
CA TYR A 70 14.26 10.36 -4.71
C TYR A 70 15.24 10.37 -3.53
N LEU A 71 15.23 11.47 -2.77
CA LEU A 71 15.99 11.61 -1.53
C LEU A 71 15.03 11.71 -0.35
N GLY A 72 15.26 10.87 0.67
CA GLY A 72 14.57 10.90 1.94
C GLY A 72 15.30 11.75 2.96
N PHE A 73 14.57 12.63 3.64
CA PHE A 73 15.10 13.49 4.69
C PHE A 73 14.48 13.11 6.04
N GLY A 74 15.32 13.11 7.09
CA GLY A 74 14.93 12.74 8.45
C GLY A 74 15.36 11.33 8.87
N PRO A 75 15.23 11.00 10.17
CA PRO A 75 15.56 9.67 10.70
C PRO A 75 14.75 8.58 10.02
N SER A 76 15.38 7.44 9.72
CA SER A 76 14.76 6.29 9.05
C SER A 76 14.22 6.55 7.63
N ALA A 77 14.43 7.74 7.05
CA ALA A 77 13.99 8.03 5.69
C ALA A 77 14.83 7.24 4.67
N ALA A 78 14.18 6.64 3.68
CA ALA A 78 14.84 5.93 2.59
C ALA A 78 15.13 6.87 1.42
N SER A 79 16.17 6.55 0.65
CA SER A 79 16.51 7.20 -0.62
C SER A 79 16.80 6.16 -1.70
N LEU A 80 16.54 6.52 -2.96
CA LEU A 80 16.99 5.82 -4.15
C LEU A 80 17.55 6.87 -5.10
N PHE A 81 18.84 6.84 -5.38
CA PHE A 81 19.46 7.81 -6.29
C PHE A 81 20.57 7.15 -7.09
N GLY A 82 20.59 7.33 -8.40
CA GLY A 82 21.62 6.73 -9.26
C GLY A 82 21.69 5.20 -9.10
N ASN A 83 20.53 4.53 -9.02
CA ASN A 83 20.39 3.10 -8.75
C ASN A 83 20.94 2.59 -7.40
N ARG A 84 21.32 3.48 -6.48
CA ARG A 84 21.72 3.11 -5.12
C ARG A 84 20.58 3.38 -4.14
N ARG A 85 20.27 2.42 -3.27
CA ARG A 85 19.28 2.54 -2.19
C ARG A 85 19.97 2.60 -0.84
N TRP A 86 19.54 3.50 0.04
CA TRP A 86 20.01 3.58 1.44
C TRP A 86 18.93 4.16 2.34
N THR A 87 19.15 4.07 3.65
CA THR A 87 18.26 4.62 4.69
C THR A 87 19.08 5.48 5.63
N ASN A 88 18.53 6.61 6.05
CA ASN A 88 19.15 7.44 7.07
C ASN A 88 19.09 6.73 8.43
N THR A 89 20.12 6.91 9.24
CA THR A 89 20.17 6.37 10.60
C THR A 89 19.02 6.93 11.44
N ALA A 90 18.44 6.07 12.29
CA ALA A 90 17.42 6.43 13.27
C ALA A 90 18.03 7.19 14.46
#